data_AF-A0A7Y3FLG2-F1
#
_entry.id   AF-A0A7Y3FLG2-F1
#
_cell.length_a   1.000
_cell.length_b   1.000
_cell.length_c   1.000
_cell.angle_alpha   90.00
_cell.angle_beta   90.00
_cell.angle_gamma   90.00
#
_symmetry.space_group_name_H-M   'P 1'
#
loop_
_entity.id
_entity.type
_entity.pdbx_description
1 polymer ?
#
loop_
_entity_poly.entity_id
_entity_poly.type
_entity_poly.pdbx_seq_one_letter_code
_entity_poly.pdbx_strand_id
1 'polypeptide(L)' 'ARGLASQIGLELGEGHWQVIKFLREDYKEQGETPMLRRVANMSGVSTKELFLLFPKKPAKKMAYIAGVPKPHGCV' A
#
# COMPACT_ATOMS: atom_id res chain seq x y z
N ALA A 1 4.93 -0.45 -12.35
CA ALA A 1 5.03 -1.02 -10.99
C ALA A 1 6.49 -1.29 -10.58
N ARG A 2 7.26 -2.10 -11.33
CA ARG A 2 8.64 -2.49 -10.95
C ARG A 2 9.65 -1.32 -10.86
N GLY A 3 9.56 -0.32 -11.75
CA GLY A 3 10.48 0.84 -11.72
C GLY A 3 10.32 1.77 -10.51
N LEU A 4 9.10 1.92 -9.98
CA LEU A 4 8.82 2.84 -8.86
C LEU A 4 9.34 2.31 -7.53
N ALA A 5 9.38 0.99 -7.34
CA ALA A 5 9.90 0.38 -6.12
C ALA A 5 11.42 0.44 -6.01
N SER A 6 12.15 0.29 -7.13
CA SER A 6 13.59 0.53 -7.16
C SER A 6 13.96 1.97 -6.83
N GLN A 7 13.14 2.96 -7.20
CA GLN A 7 13.39 4.38 -6.86
C GLN A 7 13.28 4.70 -5.36
N ILE A 8 12.56 3.88 -4.60
CA ILE A 8 12.39 4.04 -3.14
C ILE A 8 13.24 3.04 -2.34
N GLY A 9 14.11 2.27 -3.01
CA GLY A 9 14.97 1.27 -2.39
C GLY A 9 14.19 0.19 -1.64
N LEU A 10 13.03 -0.21 -2.16
CA LEU A 10 12.17 -1.21 -1.53
C LEU A 10 12.10 -2.47 -2.41
N GLU A 11 12.46 -3.61 -1.85
CA GLU A 11 12.26 -4.90 -2.50
C GLU A 11 10.78 -5.31 -2.40
N LEU A 12 10.12 -5.48 -3.55
CA LEU A 12 8.74 -5.96 -3.62
C LEU A 12 8.72 -7.48 -3.54
N GLY A 13 8.58 -7.99 -2.31
CA GLY A 13 8.25 -9.39 -2.07
C GLY A 13 6.77 -9.70 -2.29
N GLU A 14 6.38 -10.97 -2.11
CA GLU A 14 5.01 -11.44 -2.31
C GLU A 14 4.00 -10.72 -1.40
N GLY A 15 4.37 -10.46 -0.14
CA GLY A 15 3.54 -9.69 0.80
C GLY A 15 3.26 -8.26 0.32
N HIS A 16 4.23 -7.60 -0.33
CA HIS A 16 4.01 -6.27 -0.91
C HIS A 16 3.03 -6.34 -2.08
N TRP A 17 3.15 -7.34 -2.95
CA TRP A 17 2.27 -7.51 -4.09
C TRP A 17 0.83 -7.81 -3.68
N GLN A 18 0.61 -8.58 -2.61
CA GLN A 18 -0.72 -8.84 -2.08
C GLN A 18 -1.41 -7.53 -1.67
N VAL A 19 -0.69 -6.68 -0.94
CA VAL A 19 -1.19 -5.37 -0.52
C VAL A 19 -1.43 -4.45 -1.72
N ILE A 20 -0.51 -4.40 -2.68
CA ILE A 20 -0.63 -3.57 -3.89
C ILE A 20 -1.84 -3.96 -4.75
N LYS A 21 -2.07 -5.27 -4.94
CA LYS A 21 -3.25 -5.77 -5.67
C LYS A 21 -4.52 -5.36 -4.95
N PHE A 22 -4.58 -5.59 -3.65
CA PHE A 22 -5.70 -5.19 -2.81
C PHE A 22 -6.02 -3.70 -2.95
N LEU A 23 -5.01 -2.82 -2.84
CA LEU A 23 -5.16 -1.38 -3.02
C LEU A 23 -5.75 -0.99 -4.39
N ARG A 24 -5.40 -1.73 -5.46
CA ARG A 24 -5.91 -1.45 -6.81
C ARG A 24 -7.35 -1.89 -6.99
N GLU A 25 -7.71 -3.05 -6.43
CA GLU A 25 -9.10 -3.54 -6.46
C GLU A 25 -10.00 -2.66 -5.59
N ASP A 26 -9.60 -2.39 -4.36
CA ASP A 26 -10.34 -1.51 -3.44
C ASP A 26 -10.50 -0.10 -4.03
N TYR A 27 -9.46 0.46 -4.65
CA TYR A 27 -9.56 1.74 -5.35
C TYR A 27 -10.52 1.69 -6.55
N LYS A 28 -10.57 0.57 -7.27
CA LYS A 28 -11.50 0.39 -8.39
C LYS A 28 -12.95 0.26 -7.92
N GLU A 29 -13.17 -0.34 -6.76
CA GLU A 29 -14.50 -0.54 -6.17
C GLU A 29 -15.02 0.70 -5.42
N GLN A 30 -14.18 1.31 -4.58
CA GLN A 30 -14.54 2.46 -3.74
C GLN A 30 -14.27 3.81 -4.43
N GLY A 31 -13.36 3.88 -5.39
CA GLY A 31 -12.91 5.13 -6.02
C GLY A 31 -11.97 5.98 -5.17
N GLU A 32 -11.64 5.53 -3.95
CA GLU A 32 -10.78 6.23 -2.99
C GLU A 32 -9.62 5.35 -2.55
N THR A 33 -8.49 5.96 -2.22
CA THR A 33 -7.31 5.19 -1.80
C THR A 33 -7.45 4.79 -0.33
N PRO A 34 -7.41 3.48 0.00
CA PRO A 34 -7.61 3.02 1.35
C PRO A 34 -6.51 3.50 2.30
N MET A 35 -6.90 3.92 3.49
CA MET A 35 -5.97 4.21 4.59
C MET A 35 -5.29 2.94 5.11
N LEU A 36 -4.14 3.11 5.77
CA LEU A 36 -3.38 2.02 6.41
C LEU A 36 -4.26 1.09 7.24
N ARG A 37 -5.20 1.66 8.01
CA ARG A 37 -6.11 0.91 8.88
C ARG A 37 -7.13 0.08 8.10
N ARG A 38 -7.63 0.58 6.95
CA ARG A 38 -8.55 -0.17 6.07
C ARG A 38 -7.80 -1.31 5.40
N VAL A 39 -6.60 -1.04 4.88
CA VAL A 39 -5.71 -2.07 4.32
C VAL A 39 -5.43 -3.15 5.37
N ALA A 40 -5.09 -2.78 6.60
CA ALA A 40 -4.82 -3.76 7.66
C ALA A 40 -6.05 -4.63 8.00
N ASN A 41 -7.26 -4.03 8.04
CA ASN A 41 -8.49 -4.78 8.29
C ASN A 41 -8.90 -5.68 7.12
N MET A 42 -8.77 -5.20 5.88
CA MET A 42 -9.28 -5.89 4.69
C MET A 42 -8.28 -6.90 4.11
N SER A 43 -6.98 -6.57 4.11
CA SER A 43 -5.94 -7.49 3.64
C SER A 43 -5.60 -8.59 4.64
N GLY A 44 -6.10 -8.49 5.87
CA GLY A 44 -5.75 -9.39 6.98
C GLY A 44 -4.31 -9.23 7.48
N VAL A 45 -3.53 -8.32 6.90
CA VAL A 45 -2.16 -8.03 7.27
C VAL A 45 -2.15 -7.08 8.46
N SER A 46 -1.50 -7.45 9.56
CA SER A 46 -1.45 -6.58 10.73
C SER A 46 -0.69 -5.28 10.42
N THR A 47 -1.04 -4.19 11.11
CA THR A 47 -0.32 -2.91 11.00
C THR A 47 1.19 -3.09 11.17
N LYS A 48 1.61 -3.97 12.09
CA LYS A 48 3.01 -4.34 12.31
C LYS A 48 3.68 -4.91 11.05
N GLU A 49 3.03 -5.85 10.38
CA GLU A 49 3.54 -6.44 9.12
C GLU A 49 3.59 -5.38 8.01
N LEU A 50 2.60 -4.48 7.91
CA LEU A 50 2.66 -3.38 6.96
C LEU A 50 3.84 -2.43 7.22
N PHE A 51 4.21 -2.21 8.48
CA PHE A 51 5.42 -1.45 8.85
C PHE A 51 6.72 -2.21 8.55
N LEU A 52 6.72 -3.54 8.67
CA LEU A 52 7.84 -4.40 8.26
C LEU A 52 8.03 -4.40 6.74
N LEU A 53 6.95 -4.56 6.00
CA LEU A 53 6.94 -4.56 4.54
C LEU A 53 7.28 -3.16 3.99
N PHE A 54 6.69 -2.10 4.56
CA PHE A 54 6.87 -0.73 4.10
C PHE A 54 7.36 0.19 5.23
N PRO A 55 8.66 0.19 5.54
CA PRO A 55 9.20 0.98 6.64
C PRO A 55 9.06 2.49 6.44
N LYS A 56 8.93 3.21 7.57
CA LYS A 56 8.69 4.67 7.73
C LYS A 56 7.30 5.16 7.33
N LYS A 57 6.90 5.02 6.07
CA LYS A 57 5.65 5.61 5.54
C LYS A 57 4.88 4.59 4.70
N PRO A 58 4.24 3.59 5.33
CA PRO A 58 3.59 2.50 4.61
C PRO A 58 2.49 3.01 3.69
N ALA A 59 1.56 3.84 4.18
CA ALA A 59 0.46 4.37 3.37
C ALA A 59 0.94 5.07 2.09
N LYS A 60 1.94 5.96 2.21
CA LYS A 60 2.47 6.72 1.07
C LYS A 60 3.23 5.81 0.09
N LYS A 61 4.05 4.88 0.58
CA LYS A 61 4.81 3.96 -0.26
C LYS A 61 3.90 2.99 -1.00
N MET A 62 2.93 2.41 -0.31
CA MET A 62 1.94 1.51 -0.90
C MET A 62 1.14 2.18 -2.01
N ALA A 63 0.60 3.39 -1.75
CA ALA A 63 -0.12 4.16 -2.77
C ALA A 63 0.76 4.51 -3.97
N TYR A 64 2.01 4.93 -3.72
CA TYR A 64 2.99 5.25 -4.75
C TYR A 64 3.31 4.05 -5.65
N ILE A 65 3.53 2.87 -5.07
CA ILE A 65 3.81 1.65 -5.84
C ILE A 65 2.55 1.14 -6.56
N ALA A 66 1.39 1.22 -5.90
CA ALA A 66 0.12 0.80 -6.48
C ALA A 66 -0.31 1.69 -7.66
N GLY A 67 0.18 2.95 -7.72
CA GLY A 67 -0.18 3.91 -8.77
C GLY A 67 -1.55 4.54 -8.55
N VAL A 68 -2.00 4.57 -7.29
CA VAL A 68 -3.27 5.17 -6.87
C VAL A 68 -2.99 6.56 -6.26
N PRO A 69 -3.96 7.49 -6.29
CA PRO A 69 -3.79 8.81 -5.70
C PRO A 69 -3.47 8.73 -4.19
N LYS A 70 -3.04 9.85 -3.60
CA LYS A 70 -2.77 9.86 -2.15
C LYS A 70 -4.07 9.57 -1.38
N PRO A 71 -4.02 8.71 -0.34
CA PRO A 71 -5.16 8.54 0.56
C PRO A 71 -5.52 9.89 1.18
N HIS A 72 -6.80 10.25 1.08
CA HIS A 72 -7.35 11.40 1.79
C HIS A 72 -7.26 11.10 3.29
N GLY A 73 -6.62 11.97 4.06
CA GLY A 73 -6.56 11.87 5.53
C GLY A 73 -5.21 11.43 6.12
N CYS A 74 -4.09 11.71 5.44
CA CYS A 74 -2.81 11.84 6.13
C CYS A 74 -2.80 13.18 6.87
N VAL A 75 -3.25 13.20 8.13
CA VAL A 75 -2.87 14.24 9.10
C VAL A 75 -1.59 13.84 9.81
#